data_AF-A0AAD4SS86-F1
#
_entry.id   AF-A0AAD4SS86-F1
#
_cell.length_a   1.000
_cell.length_b   1.000
_cell.length_c   1.000
_cell.angle_alpha   90.00
_cell.angle_beta   90.00
_cell.angle_gamma   90.00
#
_symmetry.space_group_name_H-M   'P 1'
#
loop_
_entity.id
_entity.type
_entity.pdbx_description
1 polymer ?
#
loop_
_entity_poly.entity_id
_entity_poly.type
_entity_poly.pdbx_seq_one_letter_code
_entity_poly.pdbx_strand_id
1 'polypeptide(L)'
;MGFFKPGKSVNYYIGIWYKKVSVQTVVWVANRDAPISDPSSTKLTLFVDGNLVLVHNSTSNSLNTTQVVLGDDGNLVLRDGSNPNVVYWQSFDFPTDTWLPGGKFGFNNKTNQSQKLVSWRSEEDPAMGFYKLWDEESNTFLLVPEMRLNYNVNYTYISNVNESYFTYSLYNNSIMSRFVVDVSGQIKQLIWSERTKKWNLDWVQPEQSCRVYGICGPFGSCNQDSQKCECLPGFVPRSSADWSLQDTNGGCVRKTPLQCGTEDGFSPIPSSELPDKPRSSKIDSAEKCRSACEATCSCNGYVFDYRCQLWDGDIMNFNNITSSRASAVFFLRGAAGEFSSLVPVFTSEGK
;
A
#
# COMPACT_ATOMS: atom_id res chain seq x y z
N MET A 1 6.15 17.35 -18.43
CA MET A 1 7.06 17.20 -17.27
C MET A 1 7.47 18.58 -16.78
N GLY A 2 7.66 18.74 -15.47
CA GLY A 2 8.16 19.98 -14.88
C GLY A 2 8.04 19.99 -13.36
N PHE A 3 8.33 21.15 -12.75
CA PHE A 3 8.07 21.37 -11.33
C PHE A 3 6.56 21.52 -11.07
N PHE A 4 6.07 20.96 -9.97
CA PHE A 4 4.69 21.08 -9.52
C PHE A 4 4.60 21.07 -8.00
N LYS A 5 3.43 21.45 -7.49
CA LYS A 5 3.10 21.51 -6.07
C LYS A 5 1.73 20.86 -5.86
N PRO A 6 1.63 19.71 -5.15
CA PRO A 6 0.36 19.04 -4.90
C PRO A 6 -0.50 19.85 -3.91
N GLY A 7 -1.78 20.08 -4.25
CA GLY A 7 -2.77 20.69 -3.35
C GLY A 7 -2.28 21.94 -2.61
N LYS A 8 -2.37 21.92 -1.28
CA LYS A 8 -1.88 22.96 -0.38
C LYS A 8 -0.47 22.72 0.16
N SER A 9 0.26 21.75 -0.39
CA SER A 9 1.63 21.46 0.02
C SER A 9 2.52 22.71 -0.06
N VAL A 10 3.53 22.76 0.80
CA VAL A 10 4.61 23.76 0.77
C VAL A 10 5.82 23.29 -0.05
N ASN A 11 5.82 22.00 -0.41
CA ASN A 11 6.93 21.32 -1.08
C ASN A 11 6.72 21.24 -2.59
N TYR A 12 7.80 21.40 -3.34
CA TYR A 12 7.81 21.24 -4.80
C TYR A 12 8.46 19.93 -5.22
N TYR A 13 7.99 19.41 -6.33
CA TYR A 13 8.44 18.14 -6.90
C TYR A 13 8.57 18.26 -8.40
N ILE A 14 9.34 17.37 -9.01
CA ILE A 14 9.38 17.16 -10.45
C ILE A 14 8.49 16.00 -10.80
N GLY A 15 7.56 16.24 -11.72
CA GLY A 15 6.62 15.21 -12.15
C GLY A 15 6.38 15.18 -13.65
N ILE A 16 5.80 14.07 -14.08
CA ILE A 16 5.21 13.87 -15.40
C ILE A 16 3.70 13.80 -15.19
N TRP A 17 2.93 14.45 -16.07
CA TRP A 17 1.47 14.47 -16.04
C TRP A 17 0.91 14.57 -17.45
N TYR A 18 -0.37 14.23 -17.61
CA TYR A 18 -1.06 14.34 -18.90
C TYR A 18 -1.23 15.81 -19.31
N LYS A 19 -0.71 16.17 -20.50
CA LYS A 19 -0.79 17.54 -21.04
C LYS A 19 -2.22 17.97 -21.42
N LYS A 20 -3.06 17.04 -21.88
CA LYS A 20 -4.41 17.32 -22.40
C LYS A 20 -5.51 17.25 -21.33
N VAL A 21 -5.18 16.79 -20.12
CA VAL A 21 -6.12 16.66 -19.01
C VAL A 21 -6.13 17.97 -18.23
N SER A 22 -7.32 18.55 -18.03
CA SER A 22 -7.48 19.86 -17.38
C SER A 22 -7.09 19.86 -15.90
N VAL A 23 -7.36 18.75 -15.22
CA VAL A 23 -6.94 18.51 -13.83
C VAL A 23 -5.54 17.91 -13.85
N GLN A 24 -4.58 18.53 -13.15
CA GLN A 24 -3.20 18.04 -13.11
C GLN A 24 -3.16 16.61 -12.56
N THR A 25 -2.98 15.65 -13.46
CA THR A 25 -2.94 14.22 -13.14
C THR A 25 -1.50 13.74 -13.28
N VAL A 26 -0.77 13.75 -12.16
CA VAL A 26 0.62 13.31 -12.09
C VAL A 26 0.67 11.79 -12.17
N VAL A 27 1.61 11.27 -12.95
CA VAL A 27 1.79 9.82 -13.22
C VAL A 27 3.18 9.32 -12.86
N TRP A 28 4.10 10.23 -12.55
CA TRP A 28 5.44 9.92 -12.11
C TRP A 28 6.04 11.11 -11.37
N VAL A 29 6.80 10.86 -10.30
CA VAL A 29 7.45 11.88 -9.47
C VAL A 29 8.91 11.49 -9.23
N ALA A 30 9.85 12.36 -9.63
CA ALA A 30 11.28 12.05 -9.56
C ALA A 30 11.82 12.06 -8.13
N ASN A 31 11.50 13.11 -7.37
CA ASN A 31 12.08 13.41 -6.07
C ASN A 31 11.06 13.27 -4.94
N ARG A 32 10.25 12.19 -4.99
CA ARG A 32 9.08 12.03 -4.13
C ARG A 32 9.40 12.08 -2.62
N ASP A 33 10.56 11.56 -2.22
CA ASP A 33 11.02 11.57 -0.81
C ASP A 33 12.06 12.67 -0.51
N ALA A 34 12.41 13.49 -1.50
CA ALA A 34 13.38 14.58 -1.41
C ALA A 34 12.76 15.88 -1.98
N PRO A 35 11.77 16.47 -1.29
CA PRO A 35 11.06 17.64 -1.77
C PRO A 35 11.98 18.86 -1.95
N ILE A 36 11.59 19.74 -2.86
CA ILE A 36 12.29 20.99 -3.16
C ILE A 36 11.59 22.14 -2.44
N SER A 37 12.35 22.95 -1.70
CA SER A 37 11.81 24.12 -0.98
C SER A 37 11.69 25.36 -1.87
N ASP A 38 12.64 25.56 -2.79
CA ASP A 38 12.64 26.69 -3.74
C ASP A 38 12.81 26.19 -5.19
N PRO A 39 11.73 26.18 -5.99
CA PRO A 39 11.78 25.74 -7.38
C PRO A 39 12.44 26.77 -8.30
N SER A 40 12.61 28.03 -7.86
CA SER A 40 13.18 29.11 -8.68
C SER A 40 14.70 29.05 -8.75
N SER A 41 15.34 28.58 -7.67
CA SER A 41 16.78 28.35 -7.56
C SER A 41 17.22 26.94 -8.00
N THR A 42 16.26 26.03 -8.20
CA THR A 42 16.49 24.63 -8.53
C THR A 42 16.37 24.37 -10.03
N LYS A 43 17.31 23.61 -10.60
CA LYS A 43 17.29 23.21 -12.01
C LYS A 43 17.48 21.71 -12.13
N LEU A 44 16.67 21.07 -12.97
CA LEU A 44 16.92 19.73 -13.48
C LEU A 44 17.83 19.84 -14.70
N THR A 45 19.03 19.28 -14.63
CA THR A 45 20.03 19.40 -15.70
C THR A 45 20.88 18.15 -15.82
N LEU A 46 21.55 18.00 -16.96
CA LEU A 46 22.62 17.02 -17.12
C LEU A 46 23.90 17.57 -16.49
N PHE A 47 24.47 16.77 -15.59
CA PHE A 47 25.77 17.06 -14.99
C PHE A 47 26.91 16.64 -15.94
N VAL A 48 28.14 17.04 -15.60
CA VAL A 48 29.33 16.83 -16.45
C VAL A 48 29.64 15.34 -16.69
N ASP A 49 29.21 14.47 -15.79
CA ASP A 49 29.36 13.00 -15.87
C ASP A 49 28.22 12.32 -16.66
N GLY A 50 27.27 13.08 -17.20
CA GLY A 50 26.13 12.57 -17.95
C GLY A 50 24.93 12.16 -17.09
N ASN A 51 24.97 12.35 -15.77
CA ASN A 51 23.85 12.05 -14.89
C ASN A 51 22.79 13.16 -14.91
N LEU A 52 21.52 12.78 -14.82
CA LEU A 52 20.41 13.72 -14.64
C LEU A 52 20.28 14.07 -13.16
N VAL A 53 20.48 15.34 -12.82
CA VAL A 53 20.57 15.80 -11.41
C VAL A 53 19.70 17.02 -11.15
N LEU A 54 19.30 17.16 -9.89
CA LEU A 54 18.70 18.36 -9.33
C LEU A 54 19.80 19.21 -8.68
N VAL A 55 20.06 20.39 -9.23
CA VAL A 55 21.10 21.32 -8.72
C VAL A 55 20.48 22.63 -8.26
N HIS A 56 21.04 23.16 -7.18
CA HIS A 56 20.68 24.45 -6.61
C HIS A 56 21.73 25.50 -6.98
N ASN A 57 21.31 26.63 -7.57
CA ASN A 57 22.18 27.78 -7.89
C ASN A 57 23.51 27.41 -8.59
N SER A 58 23.50 26.44 -9.50
CA SER A 58 24.68 26.03 -10.26
C SER A 58 24.33 25.79 -11.73
N THR A 59 25.21 26.22 -12.62
CA THR A 59 25.17 25.90 -14.05
C THR A 59 26.20 24.83 -14.34
N SER A 60 25.75 23.61 -14.62
CA SER A 60 26.60 22.56 -15.20
C SER A 60 26.26 22.40 -16.67
N ASN A 61 27.28 22.47 -17.52
CA ASN A 61 27.16 22.13 -18.93
C ASN A 61 27.74 20.72 -19.13
N SER A 62 26.95 19.81 -19.68
CA SER A 62 27.42 18.48 -20.07
C SER A 62 28.32 18.59 -21.31
N LEU A 63 29.49 17.94 -21.25
CA LEU A 63 30.34 17.63 -22.40
C LEU A 63 30.06 16.24 -22.98
N ASN A 64 29.17 15.47 -22.35
CA ASN A 64 28.79 14.12 -22.76
C ASN A 64 27.67 14.13 -23.81
N THR A 65 27.67 13.11 -24.66
CA THR A 65 26.65 12.84 -25.70
C THR A 65 25.29 12.46 -25.13
N THR A 66 25.15 12.32 -23.82
CA THR A 66 23.91 11.90 -23.17
C THR A 66 22.75 12.83 -23.45
N GLN A 67 21.59 12.26 -23.75
CA GLN A 67 20.34 12.97 -24.00
C GLN A 67 19.25 12.50 -23.03
N VAL A 68 18.40 13.44 -22.62
CA VAL A 68 17.17 13.18 -21.88
C VAL A 68 16.00 13.37 -22.84
N VAL A 69 15.18 12.34 -23.02
CA VAL A 69 14.03 12.37 -23.93
C VAL A 69 12.79 11.89 -23.21
N LEU A 70 11.71 12.67 -23.26
CA LEU A 70 10.40 12.23 -22.82
C LEU A 70 9.63 11.70 -24.04
N GLY A 71 9.33 10.40 -24.06
CA GLY A 71 8.53 9.75 -25.10
C GLY A 71 7.05 10.09 -25.03
N ASP A 72 6.33 9.83 -26.13
CA ASP A 72 4.86 9.99 -26.20
C ASP A 72 4.10 8.99 -25.31
N ASP A 73 4.75 7.88 -24.95
CA ASP A 73 4.29 6.91 -23.95
C ASP A 73 4.44 7.40 -22.50
N GLY A 74 5.10 8.54 -22.30
CA GLY A 74 5.39 9.11 -20.99
C GLY A 74 6.67 8.58 -20.34
N ASN A 75 7.45 7.75 -21.03
CA ASN A 75 8.73 7.26 -20.52
C ASN A 75 9.82 8.33 -20.69
N LEU A 76 10.42 8.75 -19.57
CA LEU A 76 11.58 9.63 -19.56
C LEU A 76 12.84 8.78 -19.63
N VAL A 77 13.61 8.92 -20.70
CA VAL A 77 14.76 8.09 -21.02
C VAL A 77 16.04 8.92 -21.04
N LEU A 78 17.05 8.44 -20.32
CA LEU A 78 18.43 8.88 -20.43
C LEU A 78 19.17 7.91 -21.36
N ARG A 79 19.69 8.40 -22.49
CA ARG A 79 20.31 7.56 -23.53
C ARG A 79 21.51 8.23 -24.18
N ASP A 80 22.30 7.45 -24.90
CA ASP A 80 23.40 8.00 -25.70
C ASP A 80 22.85 8.78 -26.90
N GLY A 81 23.36 9.99 -27.12
CA GLY A 81 22.94 10.85 -28.22
C GLY A 81 23.51 10.46 -29.59
N SER A 82 24.58 9.67 -29.63
CA SER A 82 25.15 9.14 -30.89
C SER A 82 24.49 7.82 -31.29
N ASN A 83 24.13 6.99 -30.31
CA ASN A 83 23.44 5.72 -30.50
C ASN A 83 22.20 5.62 -29.59
N PRO A 84 21.02 6.03 -30.09
CA PRO A 84 19.77 6.03 -29.31
C PRO A 84 19.32 4.67 -28.77
N ASN A 85 19.89 3.56 -29.24
CA ASN A 85 19.60 2.21 -28.74
C ASN A 85 20.27 1.91 -27.39
N VAL A 86 21.27 2.71 -27.00
CA VAL A 86 21.95 2.56 -25.71
C VAL A 86 21.22 3.41 -24.68
N VAL A 87 20.38 2.74 -23.88
CA VAL A 87 19.63 3.35 -22.77
C VAL A 87 20.42 3.17 -21.47
N TYR A 88 20.66 4.28 -20.77
CA TYR A 88 21.34 4.29 -19.47
C TYR A 88 20.37 4.20 -18.31
N TRP A 89 19.21 4.86 -18.44
CA TRP A 89 18.18 4.91 -17.40
C TRP A 89 16.83 5.25 -18.03
N GLN A 90 15.74 4.77 -17.43
CA GLN A 90 14.39 5.15 -17.84
C GLN A 90 13.41 5.19 -16.66
N SER A 91 12.44 6.10 -16.69
CA SER A 91 11.47 6.27 -15.61
C SER A 91 10.57 5.05 -15.42
N PHE A 92 10.30 4.28 -16.49
CA PHE A 92 9.47 3.09 -16.40
C PHE A 92 10.07 1.99 -15.53
N ASP A 93 11.39 1.95 -15.33
CA ASP A 93 12.04 1.01 -14.41
C ASP A 93 11.85 1.43 -12.94
N PHE A 94 11.43 2.68 -12.70
CA PHE A 94 11.24 3.29 -11.38
C PHE A 94 9.86 3.93 -11.28
N PRO A 95 8.76 3.14 -11.33
CA PRO A 95 7.42 3.68 -11.21
C PRO A 95 7.20 4.30 -9.82
N THR A 96 6.17 5.15 -9.70
CA THR A 96 5.77 5.74 -8.41
C THR A 96 4.51 5.05 -7.90
N ASP A 97 3.34 5.67 -8.05
CA ASP A 97 2.03 5.10 -7.72
C ASP A 97 1.26 4.63 -8.97
N THR A 98 1.72 5.03 -10.15
CA THR A 98 1.00 4.86 -11.42
C THR A 98 1.75 3.95 -12.40
N TRP A 99 1.03 3.02 -13.01
CA TRP A 99 1.50 2.17 -14.10
C TRP A 99 0.77 2.58 -15.40
N LEU A 100 1.55 2.96 -16.41
CA LEU A 100 1.08 3.47 -17.70
C LEU A 100 1.06 2.38 -18.78
N PRO A 101 0.27 2.56 -19.86
CA PRO A 101 0.24 1.62 -20.98
C PRO A 101 1.64 1.47 -21.60
N GLY A 102 2.03 0.23 -21.93
CA GLY A 102 3.36 -0.11 -22.45
C GLY A 102 4.46 -0.19 -21.37
N GLY A 103 4.20 0.32 -20.17
CA GLY A 103 5.07 0.13 -19.02
C GLY A 103 5.15 -1.33 -18.60
N LYS A 104 6.29 -1.72 -18.04
CA LYS A 104 6.45 -3.03 -17.41
C LYS A 104 6.13 -2.90 -15.92
N PHE A 105 5.48 -3.92 -15.38
CA PHE A 105 5.34 -4.11 -13.95
C PHE A 105 5.75 -5.55 -13.63
N GLY A 106 6.96 -5.72 -13.11
CA GLY A 106 7.57 -7.03 -13.01
C GLY A 106 8.90 -7.08 -12.27
N PHE A 107 9.54 -8.23 -12.40
CA PHE A 107 10.79 -8.59 -11.76
C PHE A 107 11.89 -8.81 -12.80
N ASN A 108 13.05 -8.20 -12.55
CA ASN A 108 14.24 -8.33 -13.38
C ASN A 108 15.16 -9.39 -12.76
N ASN A 109 15.31 -10.53 -13.45
CA ASN A 109 16.12 -11.66 -12.98
C ASN A 109 17.63 -11.36 -12.97
N LYS A 110 18.10 -10.39 -13.78
CA LYS A 110 19.53 -10.04 -13.85
C LYS A 110 19.96 -9.18 -12.66
N THR A 111 19.15 -8.19 -12.31
CA THR A 111 19.44 -7.27 -11.22
C THR A 111 18.87 -7.75 -9.89
N ASN A 112 18.01 -8.78 -9.92
CA ASN A 112 17.28 -9.28 -8.76
C ASN A 112 16.42 -8.17 -8.11
N GLN A 113 15.76 -7.36 -8.94
CA GLN A 113 14.97 -6.21 -8.52
C GLN A 113 13.54 -6.30 -9.08
N SER A 114 12.56 -6.03 -8.22
CA SER A 114 11.17 -5.82 -8.60
C SER A 114 10.87 -4.33 -8.78
N GLN A 115 10.05 -4.02 -9.77
CA GLN A 115 9.38 -2.72 -9.84
C GLN A 115 8.34 -2.64 -8.72
N LYS A 116 8.28 -1.51 -8.02
CA LYS A 116 7.38 -1.32 -6.88
C LYS A 116 6.42 -0.19 -7.18
N LEU A 117 5.13 -0.51 -7.19
CA LEU A 117 4.07 0.49 -7.26
C LEU A 117 3.64 0.82 -5.84
N VAL A 118 3.88 2.06 -5.41
CA VAL A 118 3.70 2.52 -4.03
C VAL A 118 2.86 3.78 -4.04
N SER A 119 1.75 3.77 -3.29
CA SER A 119 0.84 4.90 -3.15
C SER A 119 1.58 6.16 -2.71
N TRP A 120 0.98 7.31 -2.98
CA TRP A 120 1.35 8.53 -2.27
C TRP A 120 1.04 8.38 -0.78
N ARG A 121 1.71 9.17 0.05
CA ARG A 121 1.43 9.20 1.50
C ARG A 121 0.09 9.83 1.78
N SER A 122 -0.25 10.88 1.04
CA SER A 122 -1.55 11.53 1.06
C SER A 122 -1.82 12.22 -0.27
N GLU A 123 -3.03 12.75 -0.46
CA GLU A 123 -3.41 13.53 -1.66
C GLU A 123 -2.50 14.76 -1.87
N GLU A 124 -1.83 15.25 -0.82
CA GLU A 124 -0.95 16.43 -0.88
C GLU A 124 0.54 16.11 -0.67
N ASP A 125 0.90 14.85 -0.40
CA ASP A 125 2.29 14.40 -0.17
C ASP A 125 2.62 13.17 -1.02
N PRO A 126 3.37 13.34 -2.14
CA PRO A 126 3.73 12.26 -3.04
C PRO A 126 4.83 11.34 -2.50
N ALA A 127 5.40 11.61 -1.32
CA ALA A 127 6.35 10.71 -0.67
C ALA A 127 5.80 9.28 -0.58
N MET A 128 6.67 8.30 -0.38
CA MET A 128 6.26 6.90 -0.27
C MET A 128 5.21 6.74 0.84
N GLY A 129 4.03 6.26 0.44
CA GLY A 129 2.92 5.93 1.32
C GLY A 129 3.01 4.51 1.87
N PHE A 130 1.93 4.08 2.51
CA PHE A 130 1.87 2.79 3.19
C PHE A 130 1.58 1.61 2.27
N TYR A 131 0.90 1.85 1.14
CA TYR A 131 0.40 0.78 0.29
C TYR A 131 1.32 0.51 -0.89
N LYS A 132 1.70 -0.76 -1.03
CA LYS A 132 2.57 -1.24 -2.10
C LYS A 132 1.99 -2.52 -2.72
N LEU A 133 2.07 -2.66 -4.04
CA LEU A 133 1.66 -3.86 -4.75
C LEU A 133 2.80 -4.89 -4.89
N TRP A 134 3.60 -5.05 -3.86
CA TRP A 134 4.69 -6.00 -3.85
C TRP A 134 4.82 -6.63 -2.47
N ASP A 135 4.73 -7.95 -2.43
CA ASP A 135 5.01 -8.73 -1.23
C ASP A 135 6.47 -9.19 -1.25
N GLU A 136 7.25 -8.68 -0.30
CA GLU A 136 8.66 -9.01 -0.13
C GLU A 136 8.85 -10.43 0.42
N GLU A 137 7.87 -10.98 1.16
CA GLU A 137 8.01 -12.30 1.80
C GLU A 137 7.85 -13.43 0.79
N SER A 138 6.81 -13.34 -0.04
CA SER A 138 6.58 -14.30 -1.12
C SER A 138 7.31 -13.95 -2.42
N ASN A 139 7.88 -12.75 -2.53
CA ASN A 139 8.47 -12.21 -3.76
C ASN A 139 7.45 -12.22 -4.92
N THR A 140 6.20 -11.82 -4.62
CA THR A 140 5.08 -11.81 -5.58
C THR A 140 4.36 -10.47 -5.65
N PHE A 141 3.68 -10.23 -6.77
CA PHE A 141 2.78 -9.08 -6.94
C PHE A 141 1.38 -9.42 -6.40
N LEU A 142 0.86 -8.57 -5.52
CA LEU A 142 -0.48 -8.73 -4.93
C LEU A 142 -1.58 -8.30 -5.93
N LEU A 143 -2.77 -8.90 -5.83
CA LEU A 143 -4.01 -8.46 -6.51
C LEU A 143 -3.97 -8.46 -8.06
N VAL A 144 -3.09 -9.29 -8.64
CA VAL A 144 -3.04 -9.61 -10.08
C VAL A 144 -4.05 -10.70 -10.56
N PRO A 145 -4.60 -11.61 -9.73
CA PRO A 145 -5.38 -12.75 -10.23
C PRO A 145 -6.71 -12.44 -10.96
N GLU A 146 -7.34 -11.27 -10.75
CA GLU A 146 -8.64 -10.93 -11.36
C GLU A 146 -8.56 -10.06 -12.62
N MET A 147 -7.40 -9.89 -13.26
CA MET A 147 -7.31 -9.22 -14.57
C MET A 147 -7.99 -10.07 -15.66
N ARG A 148 -9.32 -9.91 -15.80
CA ARG A 148 -10.08 -10.49 -16.92
C ARG A 148 -9.69 -9.78 -18.21
N LEU A 149 -9.69 -10.51 -19.33
CA LEU A 149 -9.59 -9.93 -20.67
C LEU A 149 -10.77 -8.95 -20.87
N ASN A 150 -10.50 -7.65 -20.76
CA ASN A 150 -11.48 -6.59 -21.01
C ASN A 150 -11.41 -6.20 -22.49
N TYR A 151 -12.57 -5.90 -23.11
CA TYR A 151 -12.65 -5.55 -24.53
C TYR A 151 -11.82 -4.32 -24.94
N ASN A 152 -11.40 -3.48 -23.98
CA ASN A 152 -10.67 -2.23 -24.23
C ASN A 152 -9.17 -2.30 -23.90
N VAL A 153 -8.73 -3.33 -23.17
CA VAL A 153 -7.37 -3.41 -22.61
C VAL A 153 -6.80 -4.80 -22.88
N ASN A 154 -5.65 -4.84 -23.53
CA ASN A 154 -4.91 -6.07 -23.76
C ASN A 154 -3.83 -6.22 -22.68
N TYR A 155 -3.91 -7.29 -21.89
CA TYR A 155 -2.93 -7.63 -20.87
C TYR A 155 -2.04 -8.74 -21.37
N THR A 156 -0.74 -8.60 -21.15
CA THR A 156 0.23 -9.63 -21.50
C THR A 156 1.18 -9.86 -20.34
N TYR A 157 1.39 -11.14 -20.01
CA TYR A 157 2.43 -11.57 -19.10
C TYR A 157 3.55 -12.20 -19.91
N ILE A 158 4.76 -11.71 -19.72
CA ILE A 158 5.95 -12.18 -20.41
C ILE A 158 6.93 -12.67 -19.35
N SER A 159 7.42 -13.89 -19.50
CA SER A 159 8.46 -14.46 -18.65
C SER A 159 9.54 -15.11 -19.51
N ASN A 160 10.79 -14.72 -19.28
CA ASN A 160 11.97 -15.25 -19.95
C ASN A 160 13.16 -15.29 -18.99
N VAL A 161 14.34 -15.68 -19.49
CA VAL A 161 15.56 -15.81 -18.66
C VAL A 161 16.00 -14.51 -17.99
N ASN A 162 15.65 -13.35 -18.54
CA ASN A 162 16.09 -12.05 -18.07
C ASN A 162 15.08 -11.37 -17.15
N GLU A 163 13.78 -11.54 -17.40
CA GLU A 163 12.71 -10.80 -16.71
C GLU A 163 11.36 -11.53 -16.77
N SER A 164 10.52 -11.28 -15.78
CA SER A 164 9.11 -11.66 -15.74
C SER A 164 8.25 -10.45 -15.40
N TYR A 165 7.32 -10.08 -16.28
CA TYR A 165 6.54 -8.84 -16.09
C TYR A 165 5.17 -8.89 -16.74
N PHE A 166 4.26 -8.10 -16.18
CA PHE A 166 3.02 -7.72 -16.81
C PHE A 166 3.21 -6.42 -17.60
N THR A 167 2.57 -6.34 -18.76
CA THR A 167 2.40 -5.09 -19.52
C THR A 167 0.98 -5.05 -20.07
N TYR A 168 0.46 -3.85 -20.26
CA TYR A 168 -0.86 -3.66 -20.85
C TYR A 168 -0.84 -2.59 -21.93
N SER A 169 -1.73 -2.73 -22.89
CA SER A 169 -1.98 -1.74 -23.94
C SER A 169 -3.47 -1.56 -24.14
N LEU A 170 -3.85 -0.45 -24.79
CA LEU A 170 -5.24 -0.19 -25.15
C LEU A 170 -5.45 -0.55 -26.61
N TYR A 171 -6.62 -1.09 -26.96
CA TYR A 171 -6.95 -1.31 -28.37
C TYR A 171 -7.08 0.00 -29.14
N ASN A 172 -7.53 1.07 -28.47
CA ASN A 172 -7.59 2.41 -29.02
C ASN A 172 -6.61 3.33 -28.27
N ASN A 173 -5.49 3.65 -28.89
CA ASN A 173 -4.46 4.53 -28.34
C ASN A 173 -4.89 6.00 -28.14
N SER A 174 -6.07 6.38 -28.63
CA SER A 174 -6.66 7.70 -28.36
C SER A 174 -7.29 7.80 -26.97
N ILE A 175 -7.58 6.67 -26.33
CA ILE A 175 -8.11 6.62 -24.97
C ILE A 175 -6.94 6.73 -23.99
N MET A 176 -7.07 7.59 -22.99
CA MET A 176 -6.11 7.64 -21.89
C MET A 176 -6.59 6.73 -20.77
N SER A 177 -5.73 5.82 -20.33
CA SER A 177 -5.98 4.89 -19.22
C SER A 177 -4.73 4.75 -18.36
N ARG A 178 -4.91 4.52 -17.05
CA ARG A 178 -3.83 4.28 -16.10
C ARG A 178 -4.26 3.37 -14.98
N PHE A 179 -3.32 2.58 -14.46
CA PHE A 179 -3.46 1.96 -13.14
C PHE A 179 -2.80 2.85 -12.09
N VAL A 180 -3.43 3.01 -10.94
CA VAL A 180 -2.88 3.77 -9.82
C VAL A 180 -3.17 3.07 -8.50
N VAL A 181 -2.17 2.96 -7.63
CA VAL A 181 -2.37 2.63 -6.22
C VAL A 181 -2.62 3.94 -5.50
N ASP A 182 -3.86 4.19 -5.13
CA ASP A 182 -4.19 5.43 -4.46
C ASP A 182 -3.95 5.36 -2.94
N VAL A 183 -4.17 6.48 -2.26
CA VAL A 183 -3.95 6.62 -0.82
C VAL A 183 -4.89 5.75 0.04
N SER A 184 -5.93 5.15 -0.56
CA SER A 184 -6.81 4.19 0.12
C SER A 184 -6.26 2.76 0.09
N GLY A 185 -5.14 2.53 -0.61
CA GLY A 185 -4.49 1.23 -0.74
C GLY A 185 -5.13 0.32 -1.78
N GLN A 186 -6.10 0.82 -2.53
CA GLN A 186 -6.68 0.12 -3.65
C GLN A 186 -5.90 0.43 -4.93
N ILE A 187 -5.69 -0.59 -5.76
CA ILE A 187 -5.29 -0.39 -7.15
C ILE A 187 -6.54 -0.12 -7.98
N LYS A 188 -6.52 0.98 -8.75
CA LYS A 188 -7.63 1.43 -9.58
C LYS A 188 -7.19 1.54 -11.03
N GLN A 189 -7.99 1.00 -11.94
CA GLN A 189 -7.92 1.33 -13.35
C GLN A 189 -8.83 2.51 -13.63
N LEU A 190 -8.26 3.58 -14.14
CA LEU A 190 -8.97 4.81 -14.47
C LEU A 190 -8.91 5.06 -15.97
N ILE A 191 -10.07 5.33 -16.57
CA ILE A 191 -10.19 5.68 -17.98
C ILE A 191 -10.68 7.12 -18.09
N TRP A 192 -10.01 7.93 -18.90
CA TRP A 192 -10.39 9.32 -19.11
C TRP A 192 -11.60 9.42 -20.04
N SER A 193 -12.61 10.19 -19.63
CA SER A 193 -13.74 10.53 -20.48
C SER A 193 -13.62 11.95 -21.02
N GLU A 194 -13.48 12.07 -22.33
CA GLU A 194 -13.51 13.37 -23.01
C GLU A 194 -14.86 14.09 -22.88
N ARG A 195 -15.95 13.33 -22.69
CA ARG A 195 -17.31 13.88 -22.53
C ARG A 195 -17.49 14.57 -21.17
N THR A 196 -17.06 13.92 -20.09
CA THR A 196 -17.25 14.44 -18.73
C THR A 196 -16.03 15.19 -18.20
N LYS A 197 -14.90 15.12 -18.90
CA LYS A 197 -13.59 15.66 -18.48
C LYS A 197 -13.20 15.15 -17.09
N LYS A 198 -13.42 13.86 -16.86
CA LYS A 198 -13.13 13.17 -15.60
C LYS A 198 -12.52 11.80 -15.85
N TRP A 199 -11.71 11.36 -14.88
CA TRP A 199 -11.30 9.97 -14.75
C TRP A 199 -12.47 9.15 -14.21
N ASN A 200 -12.89 8.14 -14.97
CA ASN A 200 -13.91 7.19 -14.54
C ASN A 200 -13.22 5.92 -14.03
N LEU A 201 -13.75 5.36 -12.95
CA LEU A 201 -13.32 4.06 -12.44
C LEU A 201 -13.83 2.96 -13.35
N ASP A 202 -12.92 2.21 -13.97
CA ASP A 202 -13.23 1.03 -14.79
C ASP A 202 -13.11 -0.25 -13.95
N TRP A 203 -12.12 -0.29 -13.06
CA TRP A 203 -11.82 -1.45 -12.23
C TRP A 203 -11.10 -1.04 -10.95
N VAL A 204 -11.28 -1.81 -9.87
CA VAL A 204 -10.63 -1.62 -8.58
C VAL A 204 -10.37 -2.94 -7.88
N GLN A 205 -9.23 -3.08 -7.19
CA GLN A 205 -9.01 -4.15 -6.22
C GLN A 205 -8.31 -3.63 -4.95
N PRO A 206 -8.62 -4.24 -3.79
CA PRO A 206 -9.80 -5.08 -3.56
C PRO A 206 -11.09 -4.26 -3.69
N GLU A 207 -12.21 -4.85 -4.12
CA GLU A 207 -13.49 -4.12 -4.26
C GLU A 207 -13.97 -3.51 -2.93
N GLN A 208 -13.77 -4.25 -1.83
CA GLN A 208 -14.11 -3.81 -0.47
C GLN A 208 -12.89 -3.20 0.22
N SER A 209 -13.04 -2.01 0.79
CA SER A 209 -11.97 -1.32 1.50
C SER A 209 -11.44 -2.12 2.69
N CYS A 210 -12.28 -2.87 3.42
CA CYS A 210 -11.82 -3.72 4.52
C CYS A 210 -10.89 -4.87 4.10
N ARG A 211 -10.83 -5.21 2.81
CA ARG A 211 -9.88 -6.21 2.29
C ARG A 211 -8.52 -5.60 1.96
N VAL A 212 -8.37 -4.28 2.01
CA VAL A 212 -7.06 -3.63 1.86
C VAL A 212 -6.22 -3.98 3.07
N TYR A 213 -5.05 -4.56 2.82
CA TYR A 213 -4.10 -4.92 3.87
C TYR A 213 -3.71 -3.68 4.68
N GLY A 214 -3.86 -3.77 6.00
CA GLY A 214 -3.43 -2.77 6.97
C GLY A 214 -4.31 -1.52 7.01
N ILE A 215 -5.49 -1.52 6.39
CA ILE A 215 -6.35 -0.32 6.27
C ILE A 215 -6.67 0.33 7.63
N CYS A 216 -6.87 -0.45 8.68
CA CYS A 216 -7.16 0.06 10.02
C CYS A 216 -5.93 0.17 10.94
N GLY A 217 -4.73 -0.10 10.43
CA GLY A 217 -3.49 -0.09 11.19
C GLY A 217 -3.44 -1.10 12.35
N PRO A 218 -2.38 -1.04 13.18
CA PRO A 218 -2.21 -1.89 14.37
C PRO A 218 -3.38 -1.79 15.35
N PHE A 219 -3.89 -2.93 15.82
CA PHE A 219 -4.98 -3.02 16.80
C PHE A 219 -6.30 -2.34 16.38
N GLY A 220 -6.42 -1.99 15.10
CA GLY A 220 -7.66 -1.57 14.47
C GLY A 220 -8.39 -2.77 13.86
N SER A 221 -9.71 -2.67 13.82
CA SER A 221 -10.59 -3.64 13.19
C SER A 221 -11.43 -2.98 12.12
N CYS A 222 -11.62 -3.66 10.98
CA CYS A 222 -12.52 -3.18 9.94
C CYS A 222 -13.88 -3.85 10.07
N ASN A 223 -14.93 -3.05 10.18
CA ASN A 223 -16.30 -3.53 10.16
C ASN A 223 -16.72 -3.72 8.69
N GLN A 224 -16.96 -4.97 8.29
CA GLN A 224 -17.28 -5.29 6.88
C GLN A 224 -18.62 -4.73 6.41
N ASP A 225 -19.57 -4.48 7.31
CA ASP A 225 -20.89 -3.94 6.95
C ASP A 225 -20.83 -2.43 6.75
N SER A 226 -20.14 -1.71 7.64
CA SER A 226 -20.02 -0.24 7.57
C SER A 226 -18.83 0.24 6.74
N GLN A 227 -17.88 -0.65 6.42
CA GLN A 227 -16.59 -0.35 5.78
C GLN A 227 -15.77 0.71 6.56
N LYS A 228 -15.89 0.72 7.89
CA LYS A 228 -15.19 1.67 8.77
C LYS A 228 -14.25 0.96 9.73
N CYS A 229 -13.17 1.66 10.07
CA CYS A 229 -12.22 1.23 11.07
C CYS A 229 -12.66 1.64 12.48
N GLU A 230 -12.56 0.68 13.40
CA GLU A 230 -12.82 0.85 14.83
C GLU A 230 -11.69 0.20 15.62
N CYS A 231 -11.30 0.79 16.75
CA CYS A 231 -10.29 0.17 17.61
C CYS A 231 -10.84 -1.08 18.29
N LEU A 232 -9.98 -2.07 18.50
CA LEU A 232 -10.32 -3.24 19.31
C LEU A 232 -10.72 -2.83 20.74
N PRO A 233 -11.54 -3.63 21.45
CA PRO A 233 -11.91 -3.36 22.83
C PRO A 233 -10.69 -3.12 23.73
N GLY A 234 -10.70 -2.03 24.50
CA GLY A 234 -9.57 -1.60 25.34
C GLY A 234 -8.53 -0.72 24.63
N PHE A 235 -8.75 -0.37 23.36
CA PHE A 235 -7.85 0.48 22.58
C PHE A 235 -8.53 1.79 22.15
N VAL A 236 -7.70 2.80 21.89
CA VAL A 236 -8.10 4.13 21.39
C VAL A 236 -7.23 4.51 20.19
N PRO A 237 -7.70 5.39 19.28
CA PRO A 237 -6.89 5.84 18.15
C PRO A 237 -5.56 6.42 18.63
N ARG A 238 -4.46 6.08 17.94
CA ARG A 238 -3.14 6.64 18.26
C ARG A 238 -3.12 8.17 18.12
N SER A 239 -3.82 8.67 17.11
CA SER A 239 -4.00 10.09 16.81
C SER A 239 -5.46 10.36 16.51
N SER A 240 -6.14 11.08 17.41
CA SER A 240 -7.55 11.44 17.21
C SER A 240 -7.75 12.42 16.04
N ALA A 241 -6.73 13.23 15.74
CA ALA A 241 -6.75 14.16 14.62
C ALA A 241 -6.75 13.41 13.28
N ASP A 242 -5.84 12.46 13.11
CA ASP A 242 -5.73 11.65 11.88
C ASP A 242 -6.97 10.78 11.70
N TRP A 243 -7.44 10.14 12.77
CA TRP A 243 -8.66 9.31 12.75
C TRP A 243 -9.90 10.10 12.33
N SER A 244 -9.99 11.39 12.73
CA SER A 244 -11.09 12.28 12.34
C SER A 244 -11.04 12.66 10.85
N LEU A 245 -9.87 12.57 10.24
CA LEU A 245 -9.64 12.77 8.81
C LEU A 245 -9.72 11.45 8.01
N GLN A 246 -10.13 10.35 8.65
CA GLN A 246 -10.18 9.00 8.09
C GLN A 246 -8.79 8.42 7.74
N ASP A 247 -7.71 9.00 8.27
CA ASP A 247 -6.38 8.39 8.23
C ASP A 247 -6.22 7.45 9.43
N THR A 248 -6.37 6.16 9.16
CA THR A 248 -6.35 5.08 10.14
C THR A 248 -5.04 4.30 10.15
N ASN A 249 -4.04 4.73 9.37
CA ASN A 249 -2.77 4.02 9.21
C ASN A 249 -1.98 3.91 10.52
N GLY A 250 -2.08 4.92 11.39
CA GLY A 250 -1.46 4.92 12.71
C GLY A 250 -2.05 3.89 13.68
N GLY A 251 -3.20 3.32 13.36
CA GLY A 251 -3.90 2.33 14.17
C GLY A 251 -4.30 2.85 15.55
N CYS A 252 -4.37 1.91 16.48
CA CYS A 252 -4.81 2.12 17.84
C CYS A 252 -3.71 1.78 18.85
N VAL A 253 -3.85 2.33 20.04
CA VAL A 253 -2.98 2.07 21.19
C VAL A 253 -3.82 1.70 22.39
N ARG A 254 -3.24 0.93 23.31
CA ARG A 254 -3.95 0.50 24.53
C ARG A 254 -4.35 1.72 25.36
N LYS A 255 -5.58 1.69 25.89
CA LYS A 255 -6.04 2.68 26.85
C LYS A 255 -5.33 2.51 28.20
N THR A 256 -5.16 1.25 28.62
CA THR A 256 -4.47 0.89 29.86
C THR A 256 -3.25 0.00 29.55
N PRO A 257 -2.06 0.31 30.08
CA PRO A 257 -0.89 -0.55 29.94
C PRO A 257 -1.10 -1.93 30.58
N LEU A 258 -0.55 -2.97 29.96
CA LEU A 258 -0.49 -4.31 30.55
C LEU A 258 0.54 -4.36 31.67
N GLN A 259 0.28 -5.17 32.71
CA GLN A 259 1.26 -5.43 33.77
C GLN A 259 2.12 -6.66 33.48
N CYS A 260 1.74 -7.46 32.47
CA CYS A 260 2.30 -8.76 32.17
C CYS A 260 2.08 -9.79 33.29
N GLY A 261 1.94 -11.06 32.90
CA GLY A 261 1.68 -12.17 33.82
C GLY A 261 0.20 -12.37 34.11
N THR A 262 -0.11 -12.83 35.32
CA THR A 262 -1.44 -13.35 35.69
C THR A 262 -2.48 -12.27 36.01
N GLU A 263 -2.08 -11.00 36.05
CA GLU A 263 -2.99 -9.88 36.29
C GLU A 263 -3.75 -9.46 35.03
N ASP A 264 -3.20 -9.76 33.84
CA ASP A 264 -3.88 -9.48 32.59
C ASP A 264 -5.03 -10.46 32.34
N GLY A 265 -6.07 -10.00 31.64
CA GLY A 265 -7.22 -10.81 31.24
C GLY A 265 -7.27 -11.04 29.73
N PHE A 266 -8.16 -11.93 29.32
CA PHE A 266 -8.48 -12.17 27.91
C PHE A 266 -9.97 -11.99 27.64
N SER A 267 -10.29 -11.28 26.56
CA SER A 267 -11.65 -11.11 26.08
C SER A 267 -11.84 -11.87 24.77
N PRO A 268 -12.90 -12.69 24.64
CA PRO A 268 -13.24 -13.31 23.37
C PRO A 268 -13.77 -12.25 22.40
N ILE A 269 -13.26 -12.25 21.18
CA ILE A 269 -13.70 -11.40 20.08
C ILE A 269 -14.00 -12.32 18.88
N PRO A 270 -15.26 -12.37 18.41
CA PRO A 270 -15.59 -13.08 17.19
C PRO A 270 -14.83 -12.50 16.00
N SER A 271 -14.28 -13.36 15.15
CA SER A 271 -13.63 -12.95 13.91
C SER A 271 -14.07 -13.79 12.73
N SER A 272 -14.17 -13.18 11.55
CA SER A 272 -14.38 -13.90 10.30
C SER A 272 -13.09 -14.44 9.70
N GLU A 273 -11.98 -13.73 9.94
CA GLU A 273 -10.64 -14.06 9.49
C GLU A 273 -9.65 -13.78 10.61
N LEU A 274 -8.70 -14.68 10.83
CA LEU A 274 -7.71 -14.49 11.88
C LEU A 274 -6.67 -13.45 11.46
N PRO A 275 -6.18 -12.61 12.39
CA PRO A 275 -5.15 -11.63 12.09
C PRO A 275 -3.86 -12.30 11.57
N ASP A 276 -3.10 -11.59 10.75
CA ASP A 276 -1.94 -12.17 10.06
C ASP A 276 -0.76 -12.48 10.99
N LYS A 277 0.15 -13.32 10.49
CA LYS A 277 1.44 -13.69 11.12
C LYS A 277 1.35 -14.25 12.55
N PRO A 278 0.47 -15.24 12.83
CA PRO A 278 0.52 -15.94 14.10
C PRO A 278 1.82 -16.73 14.27
N ARG A 279 2.36 -16.73 15.50
CA ARG A 279 3.33 -17.74 15.91
C ARG A 279 2.59 -19.03 16.25
N SER A 280 2.82 -20.07 15.45
CA SER A 280 2.29 -21.40 15.71
C SER A 280 3.04 -22.07 16.85
N SER A 281 2.32 -22.78 17.72
CA SER A 281 2.88 -23.57 18.82
C SER A 281 2.36 -25.01 18.79
N LYS A 282 3.15 -25.96 19.29
CA LYS A 282 2.76 -27.39 19.40
C LYS A 282 1.85 -27.68 20.60
N ILE A 283 1.26 -26.65 21.19
CA ILE A 283 0.36 -26.78 22.33
C ILE A 283 -0.99 -27.33 21.87
N ASP A 284 -1.44 -28.35 22.58
CA ASP A 284 -2.61 -29.19 22.27
C ASP A 284 -3.81 -28.94 23.20
N SER A 285 -3.72 -27.95 24.10
CA SER A 285 -4.79 -27.56 25.01
C SER A 285 -5.01 -26.05 25.02
N ALA A 286 -6.28 -25.63 25.04
CA ALA A 286 -6.68 -24.24 25.14
C ALA A 286 -6.12 -23.55 26.40
N GLU A 287 -6.13 -24.26 27.54
CA GLU A 287 -5.63 -23.76 28.82
C GLU A 287 -4.12 -23.50 28.76
N LYS A 288 -3.37 -24.46 28.20
CA LYS A 288 -1.93 -24.30 27.98
C LYS A 288 -1.62 -23.18 26.99
N CYS A 289 -2.48 -22.98 25.98
CA CYS A 289 -2.31 -21.92 24.98
C CYS A 289 -2.47 -20.54 25.63
N ARG A 290 -3.51 -20.40 26.47
CA ARG A 290 -3.71 -19.21 27.31
C ARG A 290 -2.50 -18.94 28.20
N SER A 291 -2.06 -19.92 28.98
CA SER A 291 -0.91 -19.75 29.88
C SER A 291 0.40 -19.42 29.15
N ALA A 292 0.58 -19.93 27.92
CA ALA A 292 1.73 -19.59 27.09
C ALA A 292 1.72 -18.11 26.65
N CYS A 293 0.54 -17.56 26.35
CA CYS A 293 0.39 -16.14 26.08
C CYS A 293 0.62 -15.30 27.34
N GLU A 294 0.03 -15.68 28.48
CA GLU A 294 0.21 -15.00 29.77
C GLU A 294 1.70 -14.88 30.15
N ALA A 295 2.45 -15.96 29.97
CA ALA A 295 3.89 -16.03 30.26
C ALA A 295 4.76 -15.20 29.30
N THR A 296 4.23 -14.77 28.16
CA THR A 296 4.97 -14.01 27.14
C THR A 296 4.48 -12.55 27.16
N CYS A 297 5.25 -11.60 27.71
CA CYS A 297 4.78 -10.22 27.86
C CYS A 297 4.44 -9.50 26.55
N SER A 298 5.04 -9.93 25.43
CA SER A 298 4.74 -9.38 24.11
C SER A 298 3.48 -9.99 23.48
N CYS A 299 2.95 -11.09 24.03
CA CYS A 299 1.73 -11.72 23.52
C CYS A 299 0.51 -10.83 23.75
N ASN A 300 -0.14 -10.42 22.67
CA ASN A 300 -1.34 -9.58 22.64
C ASN A 300 -2.63 -10.37 22.48
N GLY A 301 -2.56 -11.66 22.12
CA GLY A 301 -3.73 -12.52 22.04
C GLY A 301 -3.42 -13.90 21.47
N TYR A 302 -4.43 -14.77 21.52
CA TYR A 302 -4.30 -16.14 21.03
C TYR A 302 -5.59 -16.67 20.42
N VAL A 303 -5.45 -17.74 19.65
CA VAL A 303 -6.54 -18.58 19.15
C VAL A 303 -6.18 -20.03 19.45
N PHE A 304 -7.19 -20.82 19.78
CA PHE A 304 -7.06 -22.26 19.88
C PHE A 304 -8.15 -22.93 19.06
N ASP A 305 -7.75 -23.58 17.97
CA ASP A 305 -8.60 -24.44 17.15
C ASP A 305 -7.81 -25.68 16.74
N TYR A 306 -7.86 -26.73 17.59
CA TYR A 306 -7.00 -27.92 17.57
C TYR A 306 -5.48 -27.67 17.66
N ARG A 307 -5.03 -26.43 17.47
CA ARG A 307 -3.66 -25.93 17.53
C ARG A 307 -3.65 -24.55 18.14
N CYS A 308 -2.58 -24.25 18.88
CA CYS A 308 -2.37 -22.95 19.49
C CYS A 308 -1.66 -21.99 18.54
N GLN A 309 -2.26 -20.81 18.36
CA GLN A 309 -1.68 -19.67 17.62
C GLN A 309 -1.59 -18.46 18.55
N LEU A 310 -0.43 -17.82 18.57
CA LEU A 310 -0.09 -16.70 19.46
C LEU A 310 0.31 -15.48 18.64
N TRP A 311 -0.08 -14.28 19.07
CA TRP A 311 0.31 -13.02 18.44
C TRP A 311 1.19 -12.22 19.40
N ASP A 312 2.50 -12.26 19.17
CA ASP A 312 3.52 -11.63 20.02
C ASP A 312 3.84 -10.17 19.63
N GLY A 313 3.10 -9.60 18.68
CA GLY A 313 3.31 -8.24 18.18
C GLY A 313 1.98 -7.54 17.91
N ASP A 314 2.02 -6.53 17.05
CA ASP A 314 0.85 -5.79 16.62
C ASP A 314 -0.18 -6.70 15.93
N ILE A 315 -1.45 -6.56 16.31
CA ILE A 315 -2.55 -7.27 15.65
C ILE A 315 -2.92 -6.48 14.39
N MET A 316 -2.81 -7.13 13.23
CA MET A 316 -3.07 -6.52 11.91
C MET A 316 -4.19 -7.27 11.19
N ASN A 317 -4.92 -6.56 10.32
CA ASN A 317 -5.99 -7.13 9.47
C ASN A 317 -7.12 -7.83 10.22
N PHE A 318 -7.52 -7.29 11.36
CA PHE A 318 -8.66 -7.82 12.09
C PHE A 318 -9.98 -7.40 11.41
N ASN A 319 -10.81 -8.37 11.05
CA ASN A 319 -12.09 -8.14 10.40
C ASN A 319 -13.24 -8.56 11.33
N ASN A 320 -14.09 -7.61 11.72
CA ASN A 320 -15.23 -7.86 12.59
C ASN A 320 -16.51 -8.02 11.75
N ILE A 321 -17.34 -9.02 12.07
CA ILE A 321 -18.67 -9.23 11.50
C ILE A 321 -19.66 -9.51 12.64
N THR A 322 -20.93 -9.17 12.42
CA THR A 322 -22.05 -9.70 13.21
C THR A 322 -21.96 -11.23 13.40
N SER A 323 -22.32 -11.70 14.60
CA SER A 323 -22.00 -13.04 15.15
C SER A 323 -22.39 -14.25 14.30
N SER A 324 -23.27 -14.11 13.30
CA SER A 324 -23.76 -15.21 12.47
C SER A 324 -22.77 -15.70 11.38
N ARG A 325 -21.63 -15.02 11.18
CA ARG A 325 -20.58 -15.40 10.21
C ARG A 325 -19.18 -15.59 10.83
N ALA A 326 -19.08 -15.62 12.15
CA ALA A 326 -17.79 -15.80 12.82
C ALA A 326 -17.26 -17.23 12.57
N SER A 327 -16.01 -17.33 12.12
CA SER A 327 -15.34 -18.61 11.83
C SER A 327 -14.45 -19.05 12.99
N ALA A 328 -13.97 -18.10 13.80
CA ALA A 328 -13.12 -18.35 14.96
C ALA A 328 -13.33 -17.28 16.05
N VAL A 329 -12.88 -17.61 17.26
CA VAL A 329 -12.86 -16.67 18.41
C VAL A 329 -11.43 -16.34 18.75
N PHE A 330 -11.09 -15.05 18.63
CA PHE A 330 -9.79 -14.51 19.02
C PHE A 330 -9.82 -14.02 20.46
N PHE A 331 -8.91 -14.50 21.30
CA PHE A 331 -8.79 -14.06 22.69
C PHE A 331 -7.79 -12.91 22.78
N LEU A 332 -8.29 -11.68 22.87
CA LEU A 332 -7.49 -10.47 23.00
C LEU A 332 -7.05 -10.25 24.44
N ARG A 333 -5.76 -10.05 24.67
CA ARG A 333 -5.19 -9.70 25.97
C ARG A 333 -5.46 -8.24 26.31
N GLY A 334 -5.84 -7.96 27.55
CA GLY A 334 -6.05 -6.61 28.09
C GLY A 334 -5.82 -6.55 29.59
N ALA A 335 -5.86 -5.34 30.15
CA ALA A 335 -5.50 -5.11 31.54
C ALA A 335 -6.60 -5.60 32.50
N ALA A 336 -6.20 -5.87 33.76
CA ALA A 336 -7.12 -6.26 34.83
C ALA A 336 -8.31 -5.29 34.93
N GLY A 337 -9.53 -5.83 34.94
CA GLY A 337 -10.76 -5.04 35.09
C GLY A 337 -11.32 -4.42 33.81
N GLU A 338 -10.57 -4.38 32.69
CA GLU A 338 -11.07 -3.84 31.41
C GLU A 338 -12.23 -4.65 30.82
N PHE A 339 -12.30 -5.95 31.12
CA PHE A 339 -13.27 -6.89 30.54
C PHE A 339 -14.31 -7.40 31.53
N SER A 340 -14.42 -6.76 32.70
CA SER A 340 -15.34 -7.16 33.78
C SER A 340 -16.84 -7.07 33.40
N SER A 341 -17.17 -6.62 32.19
CA SER A 341 -18.52 -6.49 31.64
C SER A 341 -18.83 -7.41 30.43
N LEU A 342 -17.89 -8.22 29.95
CA LEU A 342 -18.10 -9.12 28.81
C LEU A 342 -18.09 -10.59 29.26
N VAL A 343 -19.13 -10.99 29.99
CA VAL A 343 -19.39 -12.41 30.26
C VAL A 343 -19.97 -13.03 28.98
N PRO A 344 -19.37 -14.08 28.40
CA PRO A 344 -20.03 -14.82 27.34
C PRO A 344 -21.23 -15.55 27.95
N VAL A 345 -22.43 -15.21 27.49
CA VAL A 345 -23.63 -16.04 27.71
C VAL A 345 -23.44 -17.30 26.87
N PHE A 346 -22.79 -18.31 27.44
CA PHE A 346 -22.96 -19.68 26.95
C PHE A 346 -24.32 -20.15 27.44
N THR A 347 -25.34 -20.09 26.57
CA THR A 347 -26.56 -20.87 26.79
C THR A 347 -26.19 -22.35 26.65
N SER A 348 -25.91 -22.99 27.77
CA SER A 348 -26.04 -24.43 27.90
C SER A 348 -27.53 -24.79 27.96
N GLU A 349 -28.13 -25.10 26.82
CA GLU A 349 -29.27 -26.00 26.75
C GLU A 349 -28.78 -27.23 25.98
N GLY A 350 -28.76 -28.47 26.48
CA GLY A 350 -29.51 -29.04 27.60
C GLY A 350 -30.44 -30.15 27.12
N LYS A 351 -29.94 -31.17 26.40
CA LYS A 351 -30.28 -32.60 26.55
C LYS A 351 -29.58 -33.48 25.51
#